data_AF-A0A6I4IDD6-F1
#
_entry.id   AF-A0A6I4IDD6-F1
#
_cell.length_a   1.000
_cell.length_b   1.000
_cell.length_c   1.000
_cell.angle_alpha   90.00
_cell.angle_beta   90.00
_cell.angle_gamma   90.00
#
_symmetry.space_group_name_H-M   'P 1'
#
loop_
_entity.id
_entity.type
_entity.pdbx_description
1 polymer ?
#
loop_
_entity_poly.entity_id
_entity_poly.type
_entity_poly.pdbx_seq_one_letter_code
_entity_poly.pdbx_strand_id
1 'polypeptide(L)' 'MNNFGGNWTETKMEMVVAYAKAYLTIMSKQSWVKTLYFDGFAGSGLIENNETQEAIKGTALRILDIEDPQAF' A
#
# COMPACT_ATOMS: atom_id res chain seq x y z
N MET A 1 26.13 6.82 -4.87
CA MET A 1 25.09 5.85 -5.30
C MET A 1 23.75 6.52 -5.06
N ASN A 2 22.92 6.68 -6.10
CA ASN A 2 21.53 7.08 -5.93
C ASN A 2 20.76 5.84 -5.48
N ASN A 3 20.65 5.64 -4.17
CA ASN A 3 19.80 4.59 -3.63
C ASN A 3 18.36 4.97 -4.03
N PHE A 4 17.71 4.10 -4.80
CA PHE A 4 16.33 4.31 -5.20
C PHE A 4 15.49 4.46 -3.93
N GLY A 5 14.87 5.63 -3.76
CA GLY A 5 13.86 5.80 -2.73
C GLY A 5 14.36 5.70 -1.30
N GLY A 6 15.20 6.65 -0.86
CA GLY A 6 15.55 6.83 0.56
C GLY A 6 14.33 7.09 1.46
N ASN A 7 14.51 7.68 2.65
CA ASN A 7 13.44 7.84 3.66
C ASN A 7 12.08 8.32 3.11
N TRP A 8 12.10 9.14 2.06
CA TRP A 8 10.90 9.61 1.36
C TRP A 8 10.00 8.49 0.79
N THR A 9 10.56 7.37 0.32
CA THR A 9 9.75 6.27 -0.22
C THR A 9 8.92 5.62 0.87
N GLU A 10 9.49 5.38 2.04
CA GLU A 10 8.75 4.84 3.18
C GLU A 10 7.60 5.78 3.58
N THR A 11 7.89 7.07 3.77
CA THR A 11 6.87 8.08 4.08
C THR A 11 5.77 8.15 3.01
N LYS A 12 6.13 8.08 1.72
CA LYS A 12 5.14 8.05 0.64
C LYS A 12 4.25 6.82 0.73
N MET A 13 4.81 5.64 1.00
CA MET A 13 4.02 4.41 1.15
C MET A 13 3.07 4.50 2.34
N GLU A 14 3.52 5.02 3.48
CA GLU A 14 2.69 5.25 4.67
C GLU A 14 1.51 6.18 4.36
N MET A 15 1.76 7.27 3.65
CA MET A 15 0.70 8.21 3.24
C MET A 15 -0.34 7.51 2.37
N VAL A 16 0.06 6.73 1.36
CA VAL A 16 -0.89 6.03 0.48
C VAL A 16 -1.76 5.05 1.28
N VAL A 17 -1.16 4.29 2.20
CA VAL A 17 -1.90 3.37 3.08
C VAL A 17 -2.89 4.12 3.97
N ALA A 18 -2.48 5.27 4.54
CA ALA A 18 -3.36 6.10 5.36
C ALA A 18 -4.57 6.63 4.57
N TYR A 19 -4.35 7.12 3.35
CA TYR A 19 -5.43 7.56 2.46
C TYR A 19 -6.37 6.41 2.08
N ALA A 20 -5.83 5.22 1.81
CA ALA A 20 -6.64 4.04 1.52
C ALA A 20 -7.52 3.64 2.71
N LYS A 21 -6.99 3.65 3.94
CA LYS A 21 -7.78 3.40 5.15
C LYS A 21 -8.90 4.43 5.34
N ALA A 22 -8.62 5.71 5.11
CA ALA A 22 -9.63 6.76 5.16
C ALA A 22 -10.74 6.54 4.11
N TYR A 23 -10.35 6.18 2.88
CA TYR A 23 -11.30 5.84 1.81
C TYR A 23 -12.15 4.62 2.17
N LEU A 24 -11.53 3.51 2.60
CA LEU A 24 -12.25 2.30 3.02
C LEU A 24 -13.21 2.56 4.20
N THR A 25 -12.85 3.48 5.11
CA THR A 25 -13.74 3.91 6.21
C THR A 25 -15.01 4.59 5.69
N ILE A 26 -14.88 5.38 4.62
CA ILE A 26 -16.02 6.03 3.97
C ILE A 26 -16.85 4.99 3.23
N MET A 27 -16.18 4.09 2.50
CA MET A 27 -16.82 3.09 1.65
C MET A 27 -17.51 1.98 2.44
N SER A 28 -17.07 1.66 3.66
CA SER A 28 -17.71 0.67 4.53
C SER A 28 -19.16 1.00 4.88
N LYS A 29 -19.57 2.27 4.74
CA LYS A 29 -20.94 2.73 4.94
C LYS A 29 -21.78 2.74 3.66
N GLN A 30 -21.19 2.45 2.50
CA GLN A 30 -21.86 2.52 1.20
C GLN A 30 -22.23 1.12 0.70
N SER A 31 -23.31 0.54 1.23
CA SER A 31 -23.73 -0.84 0.91
C SER A 31 -24.15 -1.07 -0.56
N TRP A 32 -24.35 0.01 -1.32
CA TRP A 32 -24.80 -0.04 -2.72
C TRP A 32 -23.64 -0.13 -3.73
N VAL A 33 -22.39 -0.01 -3.28
CA VAL A 33 -21.19 -0.11 -4.11
C VAL A 33 -20.34 -1.30 -3.71
N LYS A 34 -19.70 -1.89 -4.71
CA LYS A 34 -18.62 -2.84 -4.50
C LYS A 34 -17.28 -2.10 -4.61
N THR A 35 -16.51 -2.09 -3.53
CA THR A 35 -15.15 -1.56 -3.53
C THR A 35 -14.22 -2.57 -4.21
N LEU A 36 -13.26 -2.11 -5.01
CA LEU A 36 -12.27 -2.95 -5.68
C LEU A 36 -10.90 -2.28 -5.58
N TYR A 37 -9.85 -3.06 -5.34
CA TYR A 37 -8.48 -2.60 -5.53
C TYR A 37 -7.99 -2.98 -6.92
N PHE A 38 -7.43 -1.99 -7.63
CA PHE A 38 -6.85 -2.16 -8.95
C PHE A 38 -5.60 -1.29 -9.05
N ASP A 39 -4.46 -1.91 -9.37
CA ASP A 39 -3.17 -1.22 -9.50
C ASP A 39 -2.41 -1.76 -10.71
N GLY A 40 -2.40 -0.97 -11.78
CA GLY A 40 -1.72 -1.32 -13.04
C GLY A 40 -0.20 -1.19 -12.98
N PHE A 41 0.36 -0.68 -11.87
CA PHE A 41 1.80 -0.43 -11.69
C PHE A 41 2.34 -1.03 -10.39
N ALA A 42 1.66 -2.04 -9.82
CA ALA A 42 2.01 -2.66 -8.54
C ALA A 42 3.42 -3.28 -8.51
N GLY A 43 3.98 -3.64 -9.67
CA GLY A 43 5.23 -4.37 -9.77
C GLY A 43 5.15 -5.73 -9.08
N SER A 44 6.25 -6.18 -8.47
CA SER A 44 6.29 -7.40 -7.63
C SER A 44 5.60 -7.22 -6.27
N GLY A 45 5.31 -5.97 -5.86
CA GLY A 45 4.88 -5.63 -4.52
C GLY A 45 5.98 -5.71 -3.45
N LEU A 46 7.21 -6.12 -3.81
CA LEU A 46 8.36 -6.22 -2.91
C LEU A 46 9.49 -5.29 -3.36
N ILE A 47 10.14 -4.64 -2.40
CA ILE A 47 11.31 -3.79 -2.60
C ILE A 47 12.52 -4.55 -2.04
N GLU A 48 13.49 -4.83 -2.89
CA GLU A 48 14.72 -5.51 -2.47
C GLU A 48 15.60 -4.56 -1.64
N ASN A 49 15.99 -5.01 -0.45
CA ASN A 49 17.00 -4.33 0.35
C ASN A 49 18.36 -5.01 0.16
N ASN A 50 19.24 -4.33 -0.59
CA ASN A 50 20.59 -4.83 -0.87
C ASN A 50 21.50 -4.87 0.37
N GLU A 51 21.13 -4.20 1.46
CA GLU A 51 21.91 -4.15 2.70
C GLU A 51 21.53 -5.27 3.68
N THR A 52 20.23 -5.60 3.78
CA THR A 52 19.73 -6.56 4.79
C THR A 52 19.31 -7.92 4.21
N GLN A 53 19.30 -8.09 2.88
CA GLN A 53 18.72 -9.24 2.14
C GLN A 53 17.23 -9.50 2.43
N GLU A 54 16.60 -8.70 3.29
CA GLU A 54 15.18 -8.79 3.61
C GLU A 54 14.36 -7.92 2.65
N ALA A 55 13.34 -8.52 2.03
CA ALA A 55 12.43 -7.77 1.18
C ALA A 55 11.50 -6.90 2.01
N ILE A 56 11.36 -5.63 1.63
CA ILE A 56 10.41 -4.69 2.22
C ILE A 56 9.09 -4.79 1.45
N LYS A 57 7.96 -4.88 2.14
CA LYS A 57 6.64 -4.81 1.49
C LYS A 57 6.44 -3.42 0.86
N GLY A 58 6.22 -3.38 -0.44
CA GLY A 58 5.83 -2.18 -1.17
C GLY A 58 4.36 -1.82 -0.93
N THR A 59 3.92 -0.72 -1.53
CA THR A 59 2.55 -0.18 -1.33
C THR A 59 1.47 -1.20 -1.64
N ALA A 60 1.54 -1.93 -2.76
CA ALA A 60 0.49 -2.85 -3.16
C ALA A 60 0.21 -3.94 -2.11
N LEU A 61 1.26 -4.56 -1.57
CA LEU A 61 1.10 -5.55 -0.51
C LEU A 61 0.58 -4.92 0.79
N ARG A 62 1.05 -3.73 1.16
CA ARG A 62 0.56 -3.03 2.36
C ARG A 62 -0.92 -2.63 2.25
N ILE A 63 -1.41 -2.34 1.04
CA ILE A 63 -2.82 -2.07 0.76
C ILE A 63 -3.65 -3.35 0.93
N LEU A 64 -3.16 -4.49 0.43
CA LEU A 64 -3.80 -5.79 0.58
C LEU A 64 -3.79 -6.31 2.03
N ASP A 65 -2.81 -5.89 2.85
CA ASP A 65 -2.71 -6.21 4.27
C ASP A 65 -3.67 -5.37 5.16
N ILE A 66 -4.49 -4.46 4.61
CA ILE A 66 -5.46 -3.69 5.42
C ILE A 66 -6.59 -4.63 5.86
N GLU A 67 -6.62 -4.99 7.14
CA GLU A 67 -7.69 -5.85 7.69
C GLU A 67 -8.90 -5.05 8.22
N ASP A 68 -8.67 -3.84 8.72
CA ASP A 68 -9.69 -2.95 9.28
C ASP A 68 -9.45 -1.49 8.85
N PRO A 69 -10.47 -0.78 8.30
CA PRO A 69 -11.83 -1.23 7.93
C PRO A 69 -11.84 -2.27 6.80
N GLN A 70 -12.96 -2.99 6.62
CA GLN A 70 -13.13 -4.04 5.61
C GLN A 70 -12.48 -3.64 4.28
N ALA A 71 -11.56 -4.48 3.81
CA ALA A 71 -10.88 -4.32 2.54
C ALA A 71 -11.82 -4.46 1.33
N PHE A 72 -11.24 -4.44 0.14
CA PHE A 72 -11.90 -4.60 -1.17
C PHE A 72 -12.51 -5.99 -1.36
#